data_AF-A0A936GTP8-F1
#
_entry.id   AF-A0A936GTP8-F1
#
_cell.length_a   1.000
_cell.length_b   1.000
_cell.length_c   1.000
_cell.angle_alpha   90.00
_cell.angle_beta   90.00
_cell.angle_gamma   90.00
#
_symmetry.space_group_name_H-M   'P 1'
#
loop_
_entity.id
_entity.type
_entity.pdbx_description
1 polymer ?
#
loop_
_entity_poly.entity_id
_entity_poly.type
_entity_poly.pdbx_seq_one_letter_code
_entity_poly.pdbx_strand_id
1 'polypeptide(L)' 'MDFEEGWVHFRKSNTEPIVRIYAEANTIATAQALIEKVSAYLI' A
#
# COMPACT_ATOMS: atom_id res chain seq x y z
N MET A 1 5.83 5.10 -2.87
CA MET A 1 5.57 4.93 -4.31
C MET A 1 4.44 5.86 -4.65
N ASP A 2 4.74 6.88 -5.44
CA ASP A 2 3.79 7.89 -5.83
C ASP A 2 3.27 7.53 -7.22
N PHE A 3 1.96 7.43 -7.34
CA PHE A 3 1.21 7.15 -8.57
C PHE A 3 0.41 8.39 -8.95
N GLU A 4 -0.08 8.45 -10.18
CA GLU A 4 -0.94 9.55 -10.63
C GLU A 4 -2.27 9.57 -9.84
N GLU A 5 -2.75 8.39 -9.45
CA GLU A 5 -4.03 8.22 -8.75
C GLU A 5 -3.93 8.32 -7.23
N GLY A 6 -2.72 8.41 -6.66
CA GLY A 6 -2.49 8.41 -5.22
C GLY A 6 -1.10 7.92 -4.83
N TRP A 7 -0.88 7.59 -3.57
CA TRP A 7 0.42 7.11 -3.10
C TRP A 7 0.29 5.85 -2.24
N VAL A 8 1.35 5.05 -2.24
CA VAL A 8 1.49 3.85 -1.39
C VAL A 8 2.81 3.89 -0.62
N HIS A 9 2.76 3.60 0.67
CA HIS A 9 3.91 3.51 1.55
C HIS A 9 4.00 2.16 2.26
N PHE A 10 5.20 1.58 2.32
CA PHE A 10 5.48 0.33 3.02
C PHE A 10 6.33 0.59 4.24
N ARG A 11 5.94 -0.01 5.36
CA ARG A 11 6.74 0.02 6.58
C ARG A 11 6.86 -1.37 7.16
N LYS A 12 8.10 -1.86 7.27
CA LYS A 12 8.39 -3.06 8.08
C LYS A 12 8.14 -2.74 9.55
N SER A 13 7.43 -3.61 10.26
CA SER A 13 7.34 -3.50 11.71
C SER A 13 8.67 -3.92 12.34
N ASN A 14 9.15 -3.11 13.30
CA ASN A 14 10.41 -3.40 13.98
C ASN A 14 10.24 -4.39 15.15
N THR A 15 9.03 -4.49 15.69
CA THR A 15 8.71 -5.29 16.88
C THR A 15 7.90 -6.54 16.57
N GLU A 16 7.38 -6.68 15.35
CA GLU A 16 6.49 -7.77 14.95
C GLU A 16 6.86 -8.25 13.53
N PRO A 17 6.64 -9.52 13.18
CA PRO A 17 6.96 -10.05 11.86
C PRO A 17 5.86 -9.70 10.83
N ILE A 18 5.53 -8.41 10.71
CA ILE A 18 4.51 -7.91 9.76
C ILE A 18 5.04 -6.73 8.96
N VAL A 19 4.47 -6.55 7.76
CA VAL A 19 4.66 -5.36 6.91
C VAL A 19 3.35 -4.60 6.87
N ARG A 20 3.41 -3.29 7.15
CA ARG A 20 2.27 -2.38 7.05
C ARG A 20 2.29 -1.69 5.69
N ILE A 21 1.13 -1.65 5.03
CA ILE A 21 0.92 -0.98 3.75
C ILE A 21 -0.09 0.13 3.99
N TYR A 22 0.25 1.36 3.61
CA TYR A 22 -0.64 2.51 3.62
C TYR A 22 -0.85 2.95 2.19
N ALA A 23 -2.11 3.18 1.80
CA ALA A 23 -2.44 3.76 0.52
C ALA A 23 -3.44 4.89 0.71
N GLU A 24 -3.25 5.97 -0.02
CA GLU A 24 -4.15 7.11 -0.06
C GLU A 24 -4.48 7.43 -1.51
N ALA A 25 -5.75 7.70 -1.78
CA ALA A 25 -6.25 8.08 -3.09
C ALA A 25 -7.57 8.85 -2.92
N ASN A 26 -8.04 9.45 -4.02
CA ASN A 26 -9.27 10.24 -4.04
C ASN A 26 -10.54 9.42 -3.71
N THR A 27 -10.50 8.09 -3.88
CA THR A 27 -11.59 7.20 -3.48
C THR A 27 -11.05 5.97 -2.77
N ILE A 28 -11.88 5.38 -1.91
CA ILE A 28 -11.55 4.14 -1.20
C ILE A 28 -11.29 3.01 -2.20
N ALA A 29 -12.08 2.91 -3.27
CA ALA A 29 -11.92 1.90 -4.30
C ALA A 29 -10.55 2.01 -5.00
N THR A 30 -10.11 3.23 -5.31
CA THR A 30 -8.78 3.47 -5.90
C THR A 30 -7.67 3.10 -4.92
N ALA A 31 -7.79 3.48 -3.64
CA ALA A 31 -6.80 3.14 -2.62
C ALA A 31 -6.69 1.61 -2.41
N GLN A 32 -7.82 0.89 -2.42
CA GLN A 32 -7.86 -0.57 -2.35
C GLN A 32 -7.19 -1.20 -3.58
N ALA A 33 -7.49 -0.73 -4.79
CA ALA A 33 -6.85 -1.21 -6.00
C ALA A 33 -5.33 -0.99 -6.00
N LEU A 34 -4.86 0.13 -5.43
CA LEU A 34 -3.42 0.37 -5.25
C LEU A 34 -2.80 -0.65 -4.30
N ILE A 35 -3.44 -0.96 -3.16
CA ILE A 35 -2.98 -1.98 -2.21
C ILE A 35 -2.95 -3.38 -2.85
N GLU A 36 -3.96 -3.76 -3.62
CA GLU A 36 -3.99 -5.05 -4.29
C GLU A 36 -2.86 -5.19 -5.32
N LYS A 37 -2.64 -4.15 -6.13
CA LYS A 37 -1.55 -4.10 -7.11
C LYS A 37 -0.19 -4.36 -6.47
N VAL A 38 0.07 -3.76 -5.30
CA VAL A 38 1.36 -3.91 -4.63
C VAL A 38 1.49 -5.15 -3.75
N SER A 39 0.39 -5.65 -3.18
CA SER A 39 0.41 -6.87 -2.36
C SER A 39 0.91 -8.09 -3.15
N ALA A 40 0.73 -8.09 -4.48
CA ALA A 40 1.24 -9.15 -5.36
C ALA A 40 2.77 -9.26 -5.38
N TYR A 41 3.51 -8.20 -5.04
CA TYR A 41 4.97 -8.20 -4.99
C TYR A 41 5.55 -8.61 -3.64
N LEU A 42 4.70 -8.81 -2.62
CA LEU A 42 5.12 -9.17 -1.25
C LEU A 42 5.03 -10.68 -0.96
N ILE A 43 5.09 -11.51 -2.00
CA ILE A 43 5.14 -12.98 -1.93
C ILE A 43 6.58 -13.45 -1.66
#